data_AF-A0A1M2W2C5-F1
#
_entry.id   AF-A0A1M2W2C5-F1
#
_cell.length_a   1.000
_cell.length_b   1.000
_cell.length_c   1.000
_cell.angle_alpha   90.00
_cell.angle_beta   90.00
_cell.angle_gamma   90.00
#
_symmetry.space_group_name_H-M   'P 1'
#
loop_
_entity.id
_entity.type
_entity.pdbx_description
1 polymer ?
#
loop_
_entity_poly.entity_id
_entity_poly.type
_entity_poly.pdbx_seq_one_letter_code
_entity_poly.pdbx_strand_id
1 'polypeptide(L)'
;MGVGSIIVSNLSDEPCHVFVSKYSRPSASDDWFTIPPHSRESWERAGWELVAFKNANDTDRSGVYVRVNSTVSYEAIHNVGVH
;
A
#
# COMPACT_ATOMS: atom_id res chain seq x y z
N MET A 1 -2.56 8.68 -18.41
CA MET A 1 -2.34 9.17 -17.03
C MET A 1 -0.85 9.14 -16.74
N GLY A 2 -0.32 10.09 -15.96
CA GLY A 2 1.11 10.13 -15.65
C GLY A 2 1.54 8.93 -14.80
N VAL A 3 2.76 8.46 -15.03
CA VAL A 3 3.44 7.45 -14.20
C VAL A 3 4.04 8.15 -12.97
N GLY A 4 4.01 7.49 -11.83
CA GLY A 4 4.63 7.94 -10.59
C GLY A 4 4.78 6.80 -9.61
N SER A 5 5.10 7.09 -8.36
CA SER A 5 5.27 6.06 -7.33
C SER A 5 4.25 6.20 -6.21
N ILE A 6 3.75 5.07 -5.71
CA ILE A 6 3.05 5.02 -4.43
C ILE A 6 4.05 4.42 -3.43
N ILE A 7 4.33 5.16 -2.37
CA ILE A 7 5.20 4.70 -1.29
C ILE A 7 4.32 4.23 -0.15
N VAL A 8 4.63 3.07 0.44
CA VAL A 8 3.99 2.60 1.66
C VAL A 8 5.04 2.47 2.74
N SER A 9 4.82 3.16 3.86
CA SER A 9 5.69 3.14 5.03
C SER A 9 5.01 2.38 6.16
N ASN A 10 5.62 1.30 6.62
CA ASN A 10 5.21 0.60 7.82
C ASN A 10 5.87 1.28 9.03
N LEU A 11 5.06 1.95 9.84
CA LEU A 11 5.48 2.65 11.07
C LEU A 11 5.23 1.81 12.32
N SER A 12 4.67 0.61 12.17
CA SER A 12 4.37 -0.29 13.27
C SER A 12 5.58 -1.16 13.64
N ASP A 13 5.49 -1.80 14.81
CA ASP A 13 6.50 -2.74 15.31
C ASP A 13 6.39 -4.15 14.70
N GLU A 14 5.37 -4.41 13.87
CA GLU A 14 5.10 -5.71 13.26
C GLU A 14 5.14 -5.63 11.71
N PRO A 15 5.41 -6.73 10.99
CA PRO A 15 5.30 -6.73 9.54
C PRO A 15 3.86 -6.40 9.11
N CYS A 16 3.71 -5.60 8.04
CA CYS A 16 2.40 -5.35 7.43
C CYS A 16 2.28 -6.06 6.08
N HIS A 17 1.10 -6.59 5.78
CA HIS A 17 0.78 -7.17 4.48
C HIS A 17 0.04 -6.14 3.64
N VAL A 18 0.62 -5.77 2.51
CA VAL A 18 0.12 -4.72 1.63
C VAL A 18 -0.18 -5.26 0.23
N PHE A 19 -1.24 -4.74 -0.37
CA PHE A 19 -1.63 -4.93 -1.75
C PHE A 19 -1.71 -3.55 -2.39
N VAL A 20 -1.09 -3.37 -3.56
CA VAL A 20 -1.24 -2.16 -4.37
C VAL A 20 -1.83 -2.57 -5.70
N SER A 21 -3.05 -2.12 -6.01
CA SER A 21 -3.74 -2.53 -7.24
C SER A 21 -2.94 -2.18 -8.48
N LYS A 22 -3.28 -2.86 -9.58
CA LYS A 22 -2.79 -2.58 -10.93
C LYS A 22 -3.85 -1.90 -11.80
N TYR A 23 -4.85 -1.29 -11.19
CA TYR A 23 -6.07 -0.78 -11.84
C TYR A 23 -5.74 0.19 -12.97
N SER A 24 -4.87 1.16 -12.71
CA SER A 24 -4.47 2.17 -13.69
C SER A 24 -3.22 1.75 -14.47
N ARG A 25 -2.55 0.65 -14.08
CA ARG A 25 -1.36 0.11 -14.75
C ARG A 25 -1.42 -1.43 -14.90
N PRO A 26 -2.06 -1.94 -15.96
CA PRO A 26 -2.30 -3.38 -16.11
C PRO A 26 -1.07 -4.29 -16.16
N SER A 27 0.10 -3.75 -16.49
CA SER A 27 1.37 -4.50 -16.53
C SER A 27 2.05 -4.66 -15.16
N ALA A 28 1.52 -4.03 -14.10
CA ALA A 28 2.02 -4.19 -12.74
C ALA A 28 1.47 -5.45 -12.06
N SER A 29 2.13 -5.87 -10.97
CA SER A 29 1.61 -6.91 -10.06
C SER A 29 0.62 -6.30 -9.06
N ASP A 30 -0.42 -7.05 -8.74
CA ASP A 30 -1.38 -6.85 -7.67
C ASP A 30 -1.32 -8.01 -6.65
N ASP A 31 -0.13 -8.55 -6.43
CA ASP A 31 0.10 -9.53 -5.37
C ASP A 31 0.08 -8.88 -3.98
N TRP A 32 0.01 -9.72 -2.95
CA TRP A 32 0.26 -9.29 -1.57
C TRP A 32 1.77 -9.32 -1.29
N PHE A 33 2.27 -8.24 -0.69
CA PHE A 33 3.66 -8.07 -0.28
C PHE A 33 3.73 -7.88 1.24
N THR A 34 4.88 -8.21 1.83
CA THR A 34 5.13 -7.97 3.26
C THR A 34 6.17 -6.86 3.39
N ILE A 35 5.85 -5.80 4.12
CA ILE A 35 6.81 -4.77 4.50
C ILE A 35 7.27 -5.03 5.94
N PRO A 36 8.57 -5.16 6.21
CA PRO A 36 9.09 -5.30 7.57
C PRO A 36 8.70 -4.09 8.47
N PRO A 37 8.75 -4.24 9.80
CA PRO A 37 8.61 -3.12 10.74
C PRO A 37 9.54 -1.97 10.38
N HIS A 38 9.10 -0.73 10.64
CA HIS A 38 9.91 0.49 10.48
C HIS A 38 10.58 0.65 9.11
N SER A 39 9.99 0.05 8.08
CA SER A 39 10.53 0.02 6.71
C SER A 39 9.52 0.57 5.71
N ARG A 40 9.96 0.85 4.49
CA ARG A 40 9.09 1.33 3.41
C ARG A 40 9.42 0.68 2.09
N GLU A 41 8.41 0.57 1.25
CA GLU A 41 8.52 0.05 -0.11
C GLU A 41 7.82 1.00 -1.10
N SER A 42 8.18 0.89 -2.37
CA SER A 42 7.70 1.76 -3.44
C SER A 42 7.22 0.96 -4.64
N TRP A 43 6.05 1.33 -5.15
CA TRP A 43 5.46 0.73 -6.34
C TRP A 43 5.32 1.79 -7.43
N GLU A 44 5.96 1.54 -8.56
CA GLU A 44 5.71 2.34 -9.76
C GLU A 44 4.32 2.02 -10.30
N ARG A 45 3.47 3.05 -10.39
CA ARG A 45 2.06 2.97 -10.78
C ARG A 45 1.69 4.12 -11.73
N ALA A 46 0.46 4.12 -12.21
CA ALA A 46 -0.08 5.23 -12.99
C ALA A 46 -1.40 5.68 -12.36
N GLY A 47 -1.81 6.93 -12.53
CA GLY A 47 -3.17 7.36 -12.15
C GLY A 47 -3.52 7.13 -10.68
N TRP A 48 -4.62 6.42 -10.44
CA TRP A 48 -5.14 6.09 -9.11
C TRP A 48 -5.07 4.59 -8.84
N GLU A 49 -4.75 4.21 -7.61
CA GLU A 49 -4.68 2.82 -7.16
C GLU A 49 -5.27 2.66 -5.74
N LEU A 50 -5.82 1.47 -5.47
CA LEU A 50 -6.13 1.02 -4.12
C LEU A 50 -4.84 0.50 -3.47
N VAL A 51 -4.52 1.03 -2.29
CA VAL A 51 -3.57 0.43 -1.37
C VAL A 51 -4.38 -0.22 -0.26
N ALA A 52 -4.28 -1.53 -0.11
CA ALA A 52 -4.99 -2.30 0.89
C ALA A 52 -4.02 -3.02 1.83
N PHE A 53 -4.45 -3.22 3.07
CA PHE A 53 -3.73 -3.96 4.10
C PHE A 53 -4.60 -5.10 4.61
N LYS A 54 -3.97 -6.14 5.14
CA LYS A 54 -4.64 -7.21 5.86
C LYS A 54 -3.88 -7.59 7.13
N ASN A 55 -4.62 -8.07 8.14
CA ASN A 55 -3.99 -8.72 9.29
C ASN A 55 -3.45 -10.12 8.93
N ALA A 56 -2.67 -10.73 9.82
CA ALA A 56 -2.00 -12.02 9.57
C ALA A 56 -2.97 -13.16 9.22
N ASN A 57 -4.17 -13.15 9.80
CA ASN A 57 -5.20 -14.18 9.58
C ASN A 57 -6.14 -13.86 8.40
N ASP A 58 -5.96 -12.71 7.73
CA ASP A 58 -6.82 -12.24 6.64
C ASP A 58 -8.31 -12.13 7.01
N THR A 59 -8.61 -11.74 8.26
CA THR A 59 -9.97 -11.52 8.75
C THR A 59 -10.37 -10.04 8.71
N ASP A 60 -9.37 -9.16 8.84
CA ASP A 60 -9.55 -7.70 8.80
C ASP A 60 -8.73 -7.12 7.67
N ARG A 61 -9.35 -6.21 6.92
CA ARG A 61 -8.71 -5.45 5.86
C ARG A 61 -9.03 -3.97 6.00
N SER A 62 -8.08 -3.14 5.61
CA SER A 62 -8.28 -1.70 5.44
C SER A 62 -7.66 -1.25 4.12
N GLY A 63 -8.03 -0.07 3.65
CA GLY A 63 -7.46 0.42 2.42
C GLY A 63 -7.80 1.87 2.13
N VAL A 64 -6.97 2.47 1.30
CA VAL A 64 -7.08 3.86 0.84
C VAL A 64 -6.95 3.89 -0.67
N TYR A 65 -7.72 4.76 -1.32
CA TYR A 65 -7.63 4.99 -2.76
C TYR A 65 -6.82 6.26 -2.99
N VAL A 66 -5.64 6.12 -3.59
CA VAL A 66 -4.65 7.20 -3.68
C VAL A 66 -4.17 7.40 -5.10
N ARG A 67 -3.74 8.62 -5.40
CA ARG A 67 -3.10 8.94 -6.67
C ARG A 67 -1.61 8.62 -6.58
N VAL A 68 -0.98 8.37 -7.72
CA VAL A 68 0.49 8.32 -7.80
C VAL A 68 1.13 9.56 -7.18
N ASN A 69 2.31 9.36 -6.60
CA ASN A 69 3.10 10.31 -5.81
C ASN A 69 2.61 10.57 -4.38
N SER A 70 1.62 9.80 -3.90
CA SER A 70 1.23 9.78 -2.48
C SER A 70 2.11 8.84 -1.65
N THR A 71 2.21 9.13 -0.36
CA THR A 71 2.76 8.22 0.66
C THR A 71 1.64 7.72 1.58
N VAL A 72 1.54 6.41 1.76
CA VAL A 72 0.61 5.77 2.69
C VAL A 72 1.38 5.32 3.93
N SER A 73 0.97 5.76 5.11
CA SER A 73 1.53 5.30 6.39
C SER A 73 0.63 4.24 7.00
N TYR A 74 1.21 3.10 7.40
CA TYR A 74 0.54 2.05 8.15
C TYR A 74 1.07 2.02 9.58
N GLU A 75 0.22 2.29 10.57
CA GLU A 75 0.53 2.13 12.00
C GLU A 75 -0.22 0.93 12.60
N ALA A 76 -1.45 0.67 12.15
CA ALA A 76 -2.24 -0.50 12.49
C ALA A 76 -3.34 -0.73 11.44
N ILE A 77 -4.01 -1.89 11.46
CA ILE A 77 -5.07 -2.20 10.49
C ILE A 77 -6.18 -1.13 10.45
N HIS A 78 -6.48 -0.48 11.58
CA HIS A 78 -7.48 0.59 11.66
C HIS A 78 -6.87 2.01 11.71
N ASN A 79 -5.56 2.14 11.51
CA ASN A 79 -4.84 3.41 11.52
C ASN A 79 -3.90 3.50 10.31
N VAL A 80 -4.46 4.03 9.22
CA VAL A 80 -3.78 4.23 7.94
C VAL A 80 -3.92 5.69 7.53
N GLY A 81 -2.80 6.33 7.16
CA GLY A 81 -2.74 7.73 6.74
C GLY A 81 -2.31 7.89 5.28
N VAL A 82 -2.68 9.02 4.66
CA VAL A 82 -2.27 9.41 3.30
C VAL A 82 -1.67 10.81 3.34
N HIS A 83 -0.50 10.97 2.71
CA HIS A 83 0.28 12.21 2.66
C HIS A 83 0.68 12.55 1.22
#